data_AF-A0A7W5DDI9-F1
#
_entry.id   AF-A0A7W5DDI9-F1
#
_cell.length_a   1.000
_cell.length_b   1.000
_cell.length_c   1.000
_cell.angle_alpha   90.00
_cell.angle_beta   90.00
_cell.angle_gamma   90.00
#
_symmetry.space_group_name_H-M   'P 1'
#
loop_
_entity.id
_entity.type
_entity.pdbx_description
1 polymer ?
#
loop_
_entity_poly.entity_id
_entity_poly.type
_entity_poly.pdbx_seq_one_letter_code
_entity_poly.pdbx_strand_id
1 'polypeptide(L)' 'MIRKLASGQYRLYSRKVDAKTGRRRNLGTFDTRAQAEQHEREVQYFKRHG' A
#
# COMPACT_ATOMS: atom_id res chain seq x y z
N MET A 1 -2.62 -0.64 3.69
CA MET A 1 -2.62 0.51 4.64
C MET A 1 -2.27 1.76 3.88
N ILE A 2 -3.21 2.69 3.74
CA ILE A 2 -3.01 3.90 2.93
C ILE A 2 -2.74 5.08 3.86
N ARG A 3 -1.66 5.82 3.61
CA ARG A 3 -1.28 7.03 4.37
C ARG A 3 -1.24 8.24 3.44
N LYS A 4 -1.88 9.34 3.84
CA LYS A 4 -1.73 10.63 3.15
C LYS A 4 -0.40 11.28 3.51
N LEU A 5 0.32 11.77 2.51
CA LEU A 5 1.60 12.46 2.63
C LEU A 5 1.39 13.97 2.73
N ALA A 6 2.41 14.68 3.21
CA ALA A 6 2.42 16.14 3.22
C ALA A 6 2.30 16.73 1.80
N SER A 7 2.78 16.00 0.78
CA SER A 7 2.62 16.36 -0.64
C SER A 7 1.18 16.24 -1.16
N GLY A 8 0.24 15.75 -0.35
CA GLY A 8 -1.15 15.50 -0.76
C GLY A 8 -1.38 14.12 -1.38
N GLN A 9 -0.31 13.43 -1.80
CA GLN A 9 -0.37 12.07 -2.34
C GLN A 9 -0.67 11.00 -1.28
N TYR A 10 -1.06 9.82 -1.73
CA TYR A 10 -1.46 8.67 -0.93
C TYR A 10 -0.48 7.52 -1.14
N ARG A 11 0.17 7.06 -0.07
CA ARG A 11 1.10 5.94 -0.11
C ARG A 11 0.47 4.68 0.44
N LEU A 12 0.53 3.59 -0.32
CA LEU A 12 0.13 2.26 0.14
C LEU A 12 1.32 1.57 0.79
N TYR A 13 1.14 1.13 2.03
CA TYR A 13 2.07 0.30 2.77
C TYR A 13 1.55 -1.14 2.94
N SER A 14 2.50 -2.07 3.03
CA SER A 14 2.22 -3.46 3.36
C SER A 14 1.58 -3.62 4.74
N ARG A 15 0.59 -4.53 4.83
CA ARG A 15 -0.07 -4.86 6.10
C ARG A 15 0.85 -5.55 7.10
N LYS A 16 1.80 -6.36 6.63
CA LYS A 16 2.84 -6.98 7.48
C LYS A 16 4.09 -6.12 7.50
N VAL A 17 4.76 -6.09 8.65
CA VAL A 17 6.09 -5.52 8.80
C VAL A 17 7.09 -6.50 8.19
N ASP A 18 8.09 -5.98 7.50
CA ASP A 18 9.19 -6.78 7.01
C ASP A 18 10.08 -7.24 8.18
N ALA A 19 10.25 -8.55 8.35
CA ALA A 19 11.01 -9.11 9.47
C ALA A 19 12.52 -8.79 9.42
N LYS A 20 13.07 -8.52 8.22
CA LYS A 20 14.49 -8.22 8.05
C LYS A 20 14.82 -6.77 8.39
N THR A 21 13.91 -5.85 8.06
CA THR A 21 14.16 -4.40 8.20
C THR A 21 13.34 -3.73 9.30
N GLY A 22 12.35 -4.42 9.88
CA GLY A 22 11.42 -3.86 10.86
C GLY A 22 10.48 -2.80 10.29
N ARG A 23 10.43 -2.63 8.96
CA ARG A 23 9.68 -1.56 8.28
C ARG A 23 8.58 -2.13 7.39
N ARG A 24 7.53 -1.33 7.16
CA ARG A 24 6.50 -1.67 6.17
C ARG A 24 6.99 -1.32 4.78
N ARG A 25 6.74 -2.20 3.82
CA ARG A 25 7.13 -1.98 2.42
C ARG A 25 6.20 -0.96 1.80
N ASN A 26 6.77 -0.04 1.01
CA ASN A 26 6.02 0.84 0.14
C ASN A 26 5.56 0.03 -1.09
N LEU A 27 4.26 -0.04 -1.31
CA LEU A 27 3.62 -0.77 -2.41
C LEU A 27 3.18 0.17 -3.54
N GLY A 28 3.39 1.48 -3.41
CA GLY A 28 3.01 2.47 -4.41
C GLY A 28 2.66 3.81 -3.77
N THR A 29 2.83 4.89 -4.53
CA THR A 29 2.36 6.23 -4.18
C THR A 29 1.43 6.70 -5.30
N PHE A 30 0.26 7.22 -4.93
CA PHE A 30 -0.88 7.49 -5.80
C PHE A 30 -1.36 8.92 -5.57
N ASP A 31 -1.89 9.57 -6.59
CA ASP A 31 -2.37 10.96 -6.45
C ASP A 31 -3.73 11.03 -5.76
N THR A 32 -4.52 9.97 -5.84
CA THR A 32 -5.83 9.87 -5.20
C THR A 32 -5.95 8.69 -4.25
N ARG A 33 -6.82 8.83 -3.25
CA ARG A 33 -7.16 7.75 -2.32
C ARG A 33 -7.80 6.55 -3.04
N ALA A 34 -8.67 6.82 -4.01
CA ALA A 34 -9.39 5.79 -4.76
C ALA A 34 -8.43 4.88 -5.54
N GLN A 35 -7.39 5.45 -6.18
CA GLN A 35 -6.34 4.66 -6.84
C GLN A 35 -5.59 3.77 -5.86
N ALA A 36 -5.24 4.29 -4.68
CA ALA A 36 -4.56 3.50 -3.65
C ALA A 36 -5.44 2.35 -3.11
N GLU A 37 -6.75 2.57 -2.98
CA GLU A 37 -7.72 1.54 -2.55
C GLU A 37 -7.92 0.47 -3.62
N GLN A 38 -8.03 0.87 -4.89
CA GLN A 38 -8.09 -0.06 -6.02
C GLN A 38 -6.85 -0.97 -6.05
N HIS A 39 -5.67 -0.38 -5.92
CA HIS A 39 -4.43 -1.16 -5.91
C HIS A 39 -4.32 -2.06 -4.67
N GLU A 40 -4.82 -1.63 -3.50
CA GLU A 40 -4.88 -2.50 -2.33
C GLU A 40 -5.75 -3.74 -2.58
N ARG A 41 -6.90 -3.57 -3.26
CA ARG A 41 -7.78 -4.68 -3.63
C ARG A 41 -7.09 -5.65 -4.58
N GLU A 42 -6.42 -5.15 -5.61
CA GLU A 42 -5.61 -5.97 -6.53
C GLU A 42 -4.54 -6.77 -5.78
N VAL A 43 -3.77 -6.11 -4.91
CA VAL A 43 -2.75 -6.77 -4.09
C VAL A 43 -3.35 -7.86 -3.20
N GLN A 44 -4.53 -7.64 -2.61
CA GLN A 44 -5.19 -8.71 -1.83
C GLN A 44 -5.72 -9.83 -2.70
N TYR A 45 -6.23 -9.52 -3.89
CA TYR A 45 -6.72 -10.51 -4.83
C TYR A 45 -5.60 -11.49 -5.21
N PHE A 46 -4.45 -10.98 -5.65
CA PHE A 46 -3.30 -11.82 -6.02
C PHE A 46 -2.76 -12.63 -4.84
N LYS A 47 -2.80 -12.10 -3.61
CA LYS A 47 -2.35 -12.84 -2.42
C LYS A 47 -3.27 -13.96 -1.96
N ARG A 48 -4.54 -13.93 -2.36
CA ARG A 48 -5.54 -14.95 -2.01
C ARG A 48 -5.65 -16.04 -3.06
N HIS A 49 -5.31 -15.72 -4.31
CA HIS A 49 -5.47 -16.62 -5.46
C HIS A 49 -4.13 -17.12 -6.03
N GLY A 50 -3.00 -16.69 -5.45
CA GLY A 50 -1.66 -17.16 -5.77
C GLY A 50 -0.99 -17.85 -4.59
#